data_AF-A0A5C8BQG4-F1
#
_entry.id   AF-A0A5C8BQG4-F1
#
_cell.length_a   1.000
_cell.length_b   1.000
_cell.length_c   1.000
_cell.angle_alpha   90.00
_cell.angle_beta   90.00
_cell.angle_gamma   90.00
#
_symmetry.space_group_name_H-M   'P 1'
#
loop_
_entity.id
_entity.type
_entity.pdbx_description
1 polymer ?
#
loop_
_entity_poly.entity_id
_entity_poly.type
_entity_poly.pdbx_seq_one_letter_code
_entity_poly.pdbx_strand_id
1 'polypeptide(L)'
;MLIEIKGEVFRNKTIAFHQGLNVVIGCEIASNSIGKSNLLLIIDFVFGGKEYLSHSKDVIKELGNHEFYFCFEFSGIKYFFARGTENALSVYACDYKYRKVKEHSLDNFNLFLQKNTLLITPTQHLGH
;
A
#
# COMPACT_ATOMS: atom_id res chain seq x y z
N MET A 1 -7.50 7.35 -3.44
CA MET A 1 -7.12 6.08 -4.11
C MET A 1 -5.62 5.87 -3.94
N LEU A 2 -5.17 4.61 -3.86
CA LEU A 2 -3.76 4.26 -4.00
C LEU A 2 -3.32 4.51 -5.45
N ILE A 3 -2.22 5.24 -5.67
CA ILE A 3 -1.74 5.57 -7.04
C ILE A 3 -0.40 4.92 -7.37
N GLU A 4 0.46 4.66 -6.39
CA GLU A 4 1.71 3.92 -6.60
C GLU A 4 2.18 3.22 -5.34
N ILE A 5 2.86 2.08 -5.51
CA ILE A 5 3.71 1.43 -4.50
C ILE A 5 5.08 1.19 -5.14
N LYS A 6 6.14 1.46 -4.39
CA LYS A 6 7.53 1.21 -4.74
C LYS A 6 8.18 0.32 -3.69
N GLY A 7 9.10 -0.52 -4.12
CA GLY A 7 9.84 -1.43 -3.25
C GLY A 7 10.81 -2.29 -4.06
N GLU A 8 11.95 -2.60 -3.47
CA GLU A 8 12.99 -3.43 -4.10
C GLU A 8 12.54 -4.89 -4.31
N VAL A 9 11.49 -5.31 -3.61
CA VAL A 9 10.88 -6.64 -3.80
C VAL A 9 10.17 -6.80 -5.15
N PHE A 10 9.88 -5.69 -5.85
CA PHE A 10 9.25 -5.73 -7.17
C PHE A 10 10.28 -5.75 -8.28
N ARG A 11 10.06 -6.59 -9.30
CA ARG A 11 10.93 -6.65 -10.50
C ARG A 11 11.12 -5.29 -11.18
N ASN A 12 10.05 -4.51 -11.29
CA ASN A 12 10.08 -3.17 -11.91
C ASN A 12 10.17 -2.04 -10.89
N LYS A 13 10.48 -2.35 -9.61
CA LYS A 13 10.55 -1.45 -8.45
C LYS A 13 9.31 -0.63 -8.11
N THR A 14 8.39 -0.43 -9.05
CA THR A 14 7.19 0.39 -8.94
C THR A 14 6.00 -0.34 -9.54
N ILE A 15 4.87 -0.27 -8.86
CA ILE A 15 3.55 -0.65 -9.36
C ILE A 15 2.69 0.61 -9.34
N ALA A 16 2.25 1.04 -10.52
CA ALA A 16 1.34 2.18 -10.67
C ALA A 16 -0.11 1.68 -10.76
N PHE A 17 -1.02 2.41 -10.15
CA PHE A 17 -2.46 2.14 -10.17
C PHE A 17 -3.17 3.27 -10.89
N HIS A 18 -4.22 2.91 -11.62
CA HIS A 18 -5.07 3.86 -12.33
C HIS A 18 -6.49 3.87 -11.77
N GLN A 19 -7.23 4.94 -12.03
CA GLN A 19 -8.61 5.05 -11.60
C GLN A 19 -9.48 3.96 -12.27
N GLY A 20 -10.40 3.39 -11.50
CA GLY A 20 -11.27 2.31 -11.97
C GLY A 20 -10.66 0.92 -11.73
N LEU A 21 -10.87 0.02 -12.69
CA LEU A 21 -10.49 -1.38 -12.56
C LEU A 21 -8.99 -1.58 -12.85
N ASN A 22 -8.26 -2.13 -11.87
CA ASN A 22 -6.89 -2.61 -12.04
C ASN A 22 -6.93 -4.14 -12.04
N VAL A 23 -6.24 -4.80 -12.99
CA VAL A 23 -6.27 -6.26 -13.14
C VAL A 23 -4.88 -6.85 -12.90
N VAL A 24 -4.80 -7.84 -12.01
CA VAL A 24 -3.57 -8.61 -11.75
C VAL A 24 -3.67 -9.95 -12.47
N ILE A 25 -2.93 -10.11 -13.58
CA ILE A 25 -2.94 -11.32 -14.40
C ILE A 25 -1.77 -12.23 -13.99
N GLY A 26 -2.06 -13.51 -13.73
CA GLY A 26 -1.03 -14.51 -13.48
C GLY A 26 -0.45 -15.10 -14.76
N CYS A 27 0.76 -15.65 -14.71
CA CYS A 27 1.29 -16.45 -15.81
C CYS A 27 0.53 -17.78 -15.96
N GLU A 28 0.39 -18.25 -17.21
CA GLU A 28 -0.20 -19.56 -17.57
C GLU A 28 0.67 -20.75 -17.14
N ILE A 29 1.98 -20.54 -17.00
CA ILE A 29 2.88 -21.57 -16.48
C ILE A 29 2.59 -21.70 -14.99
N ALA A 30 2.26 -22.91 -14.55
CA ALA A 30 1.92 -23.28 -13.16
C ALA A 30 3.11 -23.15 -12.19
N SER A 31 3.85 -22.04 -12.22
CA SER A 31 4.56 -21.56 -11.05
C SER A 31 3.48 -21.11 -10.08
N ASN A 32 3.37 -21.79 -8.94
CA ASN A 32 2.45 -21.45 -7.85
C ASN A 32 2.31 -19.93 -7.71
N SER A 33 1.08 -19.45 -7.46
CA SER A 33 0.61 -18.06 -7.45
C SER A 33 1.28 -17.10 -6.44
N ILE A 34 2.52 -17.39 -6.06
CA ILE A 34 3.42 -16.72 -5.12
C ILE A 34 3.46 -15.21 -5.38
N GLY A 35 3.41 -14.72 -6.63
CA GLY A 35 3.40 -13.29 -6.90
C GLY A 35 2.05 -12.58 -6.68
N LYS A 36 0.92 -13.26 -6.94
CA LYS A 36 -0.41 -12.63 -6.96
C LYS A 36 -0.95 -12.40 -5.56
N SER A 37 -0.97 -13.46 -4.74
CA SER A 37 -1.45 -13.35 -3.36
C SER A 37 -0.55 -12.44 -2.53
N ASN A 38 0.77 -12.51 -2.73
CA ASN A 38 1.71 -11.59 -2.07
C ASN A 38 1.47 -10.14 -2.50
N LEU A 39 1.17 -9.85 -3.78
CA LEU A 39 0.81 -8.49 -4.19
C LEU A 39 -0.43 -7.99 -3.45
N LEU A 40 -1.46 -8.82 -3.31
CA LEU A 40 -2.67 -8.45 -2.55
C LEU A 40 -2.36 -8.21 -1.06
N LEU A 41 -1.48 -9.03 -0.46
CA LEU A 41 -1.00 -8.84 0.91
C LEU A 41 -0.16 -7.56 1.08
N ILE A 42 0.65 -7.21 0.06
CA ILE A 42 1.40 -5.95 0.05
C ILE A 42 0.44 -4.76 -0.05
N ILE A 43 -0.62 -4.87 -0.87
CA ILE A 43 -1.67 -3.86 -0.93
C ILE A 43 -2.34 -3.72 0.45
N ASP A 44 -2.76 -4.81 1.08
CA ASP A 44 -3.29 -4.79 2.45
C ASP A 44 -2.32 -4.11 3.43
N PHE A 45 -1.03 -4.45 3.36
CA PHE A 45 0.00 -3.87 4.20
C PHE A 45 0.18 -2.36 4.00
N VAL A 46 0.17 -1.83 2.77
CA VAL A 46 0.24 -0.37 2.58
C VAL A 46 -1.04 0.36 3.01
N PHE A 47 -2.17 -0.36 3.07
CA PHE A 47 -3.43 0.12 3.64
C PHE A 47 -3.53 -0.04 5.16
N GLY A 48 -2.45 -0.43 5.83
CA GLY A 48 -2.40 -0.51 7.29
C GLY A 48 -2.69 -1.90 7.87
N GLY A 49 -2.88 -2.90 7.02
CA GLY A 49 -3.02 -4.30 7.41
C GLY A 49 -1.73 -4.90 7.98
N LYS A 50 -1.82 -6.10 8.53
CA LYS A 50 -0.71 -6.79 9.22
C LYS A 50 -0.40 -8.17 8.63
N GLU A 51 -1.25 -8.67 7.73
CA GLU A 51 -1.21 -10.06 7.26
C GLU A 51 0.01 -10.39 6.41
N TYR A 52 0.62 -9.39 5.77
CA TYR A 52 1.87 -9.60 5.02
C TYR A 52 2.98 -10.20 5.90
N LEU A 53 3.08 -9.80 7.16
CA LEU A 53 4.14 -10.28 8.06
C LEU A 53 3.95 -11.75 8.47
N SER A 54 2.70 -12.19 8.62
CA SER A 54 2.35 -13.55 9.02
C SER A 54 2.33 -14.51 7.82
N HIS A 55 1.86 -14.05 6.66
CA HIS A 55 1.62 -14.88 5.47
C HIS A 55 2.74 -14.85 4.43
N SER A 56 3.68 -13.90 4.52
CA SER A 56 4.82 -13.80 3.59
C SER A 56 6.17 -14.04 4.29
N LYS A 57 6.20 -14.91 5.32
CA LYS A 57 7.41 -15.23 6.09
C LYS A 57 8.56 -15.75 5.22
N ASP A 58 8.28 -16.58 4.23
CA ASP A 58 9.31 -17.10 3.33
C ASP A 58 9.94 -15.98 2.49
N VAL A 59 9.13 -15.02 2.04
CA VAL A 59 9.60 -13.84 1.30
C VAL A 59 10.45 -12.94 2.19
N ILE A 60 10.03 -12.70 3.42
CA ILE A 60 10.81 -11.89 4.40
C ILE A 60 12.11 -12.61 4.78
N LYS A 61 12.09 -13.94 4.90
CA LYS A 61 13.29 -14.75 5.20
C LYS A 61 14.31 -14.69 4.07
N GLU A 62 13.85 -14.74 2.81
CA GLU A 62 14.73 -14.70 1.63
C GLU A 62 15.24 -13.30 1.30
N LEU A 63 14.38 -12.27 1.39
CA LEU A 63 14.70 -10.90 1.00
C LEU A 63 15.21 -10.03 2.16
N GLY A 64 15.07 -10.51 3.39
CA GLY A 64 15.33 -9.72 4.59
C GLY A 64 14.27 -8.64 4.83
N ASN A 65 14.55 -7.78 5.81
CA ASN A 65 13.71 -6.63 6.10
C ASN A 65 13.72 -5.66 4.93
N HIS A 66 12.54 -5.19 4.53
CA HIS A 66 12.38 -4.29 3.40
C HIS A 66 11.30 -3.26 3.65
N GLU A 67 11.26 -2.25 2.79
CA GLU A 67 10.33 -1.13 2.90
C GLU A 67 9.52 -0.95 1.63
N PHE A 68 8.28 -0.53 1.83
CA PHE A 68 7.39 -0.08 0.77
C PHE A 68 7.19 1.42 0.88
N TYR A 69 7.29 2.09 -0.25
CA TYR A 69 7.05 3.52 -0.41
C TYR A 69 5.81 3.68 -1.26
N PHE A 70 4.78 4.38 -0.80
CA PHE A 70 3.51 4.41 -1.50
C PHE A 70 2.87 5.80 -1.47
N CYS A 71 2.02 6.06 -2.45
CA CYS A 71 1.31 7.32 -2.55
C CYS A 71 -0.20 7.09 -2.64
N PHE A 72 -0.93 7.84 -1.82
CA PHE A 72 -2.36 7.99 -1.94
C PHE A 72 -2.71 9.35 -2.53
N GLU A 73 -3.75 9.39 -3.35
CA GLU A 73 -4.37 10.62 -3.81
C GLU A 73 -5.81 10.70 -3.27
N PHE A 74 -6.07 11.70 -2.44
CA PHE A 74 -7.41 11.97 -1.90
C PHE A 74 -7.80 13.41 -2.25
N SER A 75 -8.95 13.58 -2.89
CA SER A 75 -9.44 14.91 -3.33
C SER A 75 -8.40 15.74 -4.10
N GLY A 76 -7.61 15.08 -4.96
CA GLY A 76 -6.54 15.72 -5.76
C GLY A 76 -5.24 16.01 -4.99
N ILE A 77 -5.17 15.68 -3.70
CA ILE A 77 -3.98 15.88 -2.87
C ILE A 77 -3.21 14.56 -2.73
N LYS A 78 -1.91 14.60 -3.03
CA LYS A 78 -0.99 13.47 -2.90
C LYS A 78 -0.37 13.40 -1.51
N TYR A 79 -0.41 12.20 -0.94
CA TYR A 79 0.16 11.88 0.37
C TYR A 79 1.16 10.74 0.19
N PHE A 80 2.41 10.97 0.58
CA PHE A 80 3.51 10.03 0.42
C PHE A 80 3.84 9.37 1.74
N PHE A 81 4.08 8.07 1.72
CA PHE A 81 4.34 7.28 2.91
C PHE A 81 5.43 6.23 2.68
N ALA A 82 6.02 5.76 3.77
CA ALA A 82 6.88 4.60 3.81
C ALA A 82 6.51 3.69 5.00
N ARG A 83 6.53 2.37 4.78
CA ARG A 83 6.31 1.38 5.84
C ARG A 83 7.25 0.19 5.62
N GLY A 84 7.95 -0.21 6.66
CA GLY A 84 8.92 -1.31 6.63
C GLY A 84 8.45 -2.54 7.39
N THR A 85 9.02 -3.70 7.07
CA THR A 85 8.76 -4.96 7.80
C THR A 85 9.46 -5.01 9.15
N GLU A 86 10.58 -4.30 9.31
CA GLU A 86 11.35 -4.25 10.56
C GLU A 86 10.58 -3.53 11.69
N ASN A 87 10.00 -2.37 11.38
CA ASN A 87 9.13 -1.63 12.29
C ASN A 87 7.73 -1.49 11.69
N ALA A 88 7.01 -2.60 11.61
CA ALA A 88 5.73 -2.65 10.93
C ALA A 88 4.58 -1.95 11.68
N LEU A 89 4.76 -1.54 12.93
CA LEU A 89 3.78 -0.76 13.69
C LEU A 89 3.91 0.75 13.48
N SER A 90 4.90 1.17 12.68
CA SER A 90 5.13 2.57 12.33
C SER A 90 4.99 2.81 10.83
N VAL A 91 4.42 3.95 10.48
CA VAL A 91 4.33 4.45 9.10
C VAL A 91 4.92 5.86 9.05
N TYR A 92 5.81 6.11 8.10
CA TYR A 92 6.45 7.40 7.94
C TYR A 92 5.73 8.20 6.86
N ALA A 93 5.22 9.38 7.19
CA ALA A 93 4.87 10.39 6.20
C ALA A 93 6.14 10.91 5.54
N CYS A 94 6.10 11.03 4.22
CA CYS A 94 7.23 11.42 3.39
C CYS A 94 6.91 12.70 2.59
N ASP A 95 7.97 13.34 2.07
CA ASP A 95 7.81 14.37 1.06
C ASP A 95 7.64 13.76 -0.36
N TYR A 96 7.52 14.64 -1.37
CA TYR A 96 7.37 14.23 -2.77
C TYR A 96 8.57 13.45 -3.36
N LYS A 97 9.71 13.44 -2.66
CA LYS A 97 10.90 12.66 -3.00
C LYS A 97 11.02 11.38 -2.15
N TYR A 98 9.97 11.01 -1.43
CA TYR A 98 9.96 9.86 -0.52
C TYR A 98 10.96 9.95 0.63
N ARG A 99 11.39 11.15 1.01
CA ARG A 99 12.20 11.34 2.22
C ARG A 99 11.28 11.35 3.42
N LYS A 100 11.56 10.51 4.43
CA LYS A 100 10.77 10.39 5.66
C LYS A 100 10.84 11.72 6.42
N VAL A 101 9.68 12.28 6.73
CA VAL A 101 9.53 13.58 7.43
C VAL A 101 8.98 13.38 8.83
N LYS A 102 8.01 12.48 9.00
CA LYS A 102 7.32 12.28 10.28
C LYS A 102 6.89 10.84 10.46
N GLU A 103 7.11 10.30 11.65
CA GLU A 103 6.60 8.98 12.03
C GLU A 103 5.18 9.08 12.60
N HIS A 104 4.35 8.10 12.24
CA HIS A 104 3.01 7.88 12.77
C HIS A 104 2.90 6.43 13.27
N SER A 105 2.23 6.23 14.40
CA SER A 105 1.78 4.89 14.76
C SER A 105 0.80 4.36 13.71
N LEU A 106 0.73 3.05 13.58
CA LEU A 106 -0.20 2.38 12.67
C LEU A 106 -1.65 2.78 12.92
N ASP A 107 -2.05 2.96 14.19
CA ASP A 107 -3.41 3.38 14.53
C ASP A 107 -3.72 4.80 14.04
N ASN A 108 -2.77 5.74 14.18
CA ASN A 108 -2.93 7.10 13.67
C ASN A 108 -2.99 7.12 12.13
N PHE A 109 -2.20 6.27 11.49
CA PHE A 109 -2.25 6.10 10.04
C PHE A 109 -3.60 5.51 9.58
N ASN A 110 -4.13 4.50 10.28
CA ASN A 110 -5.44 3.91 9.97
C ASN A 110 -6.58 4.93 10.16
N LEU A 111 -6.53 5.75 11.21
CA LEU A 111 -7.46 6.86 11.40
C LEU A 111 -7.37 7.89 10.27
N PHE A 112 -6.17 8.18 9.76
CA PHE A 112 -5.98 9.03 8.59
C PHE A 112 -6.63 8.41 7.35
N LEU A 113 -6.40 7.12 7.08
CA LEU A 113 -7.00 6.43 5.93
C LEU A 113 -8.51 6.38 6.01
N GLN A 114 -9.07 6.07 7.18
CA GLN A 114 -10.51 6.03 7.41
C GLN A 114 -11.15 7.38 7.08
N LYS A 115 -10.60 8.48 7.62
CA LYS A 115 -11.09 9.83 7.35
C LYS A 115 -11.05 10.15 5.86
N ASN A 116 -9.92 9.93 5.20
CA ASN A 116 -9.75 10.34 3.80
C ASN A 116 -10.45 9.41 2.79
N THR A 117 -10.73 8.16 3.16
CA THR A 117 -11.45 7.20 2.31
C THR A 117 -12.97 7.33 2.44
N LEU A 118 -13.48 7.70 3.62
CA LEU A 118 -14.91 7.97 3.83
C LEU A 118 -15.35 9.34 3.26
N LEU A 119 -14.41 10.29 3.11
CA LEU A 119 -14.68 11.58 2.46
C LEU A 119 -14.93 11.47 0.94
N ILE A 120 -14.85 10.27 0.35
CA ILE A 120 -15.10 10.02 -1.07
C ILE A 120 -16.57 9.66 -1.35
N THR A 121 -17.46 9.62 -0.35
CA THR A 121 -18.91 9.62 -0.60
C THR A 121 -19.48 11.04 -0.44
N PRO A 122 -20.00 11.59 -1.55
CA PRO A 122 -21.36 12.10 -1.49
C PRO A 122 -22.14 11.78 -2.78
N THR A 123 -23.09 10.86 -2.68
CA THR A 123 -24.39 11.05 -3.34
C THR A 123 -25.48 10.73 -2.32
N GLN A 124 -25.69 11.68 -1.40
CA GLN A 124 -27.05 11.92 -0.96
C GLN A 124 -27.81 12.36 -2.21
N HIS A 125 -28.63 11.47 -2.77
CA HIS A 125 -29.75 11.89 -3.60
C HIS A 125 -30.71 12.69 -2.70
N LEU A 126 -30.52 14.00 -2.66
CA LEU A 126 -31.47 14.97 -2.12
C LEU A 126 -32.11 15.70 -3.31
N GLY A 127 -33.42 15.50 -3.48
CA GLY A 127 -34.31 16.19 -4.42
C GLY A 127 -34.28 15.61 -5.84
N HIS A 128 -35.37 15.23 -6.50
CA HIS A 128 -36.80 15.50 -6.33
C HIS A 128 -37.61 14.24 -6.66
#